data_AF-A0A0Q7QSC5-F1
#
_entry.id   AF-A0A0Q7QSC5-F1
#
_cell.length_a   1.000
_cell.length_b   1.000
_cell.length_c   1.000
_cell.angle_alpha   90.00
_cell.angle_beta   90.00
_cell.angle_gamma   90.00
#
_symmetry.space_group_name_H-M   'P 1'
#
loop_
_entity.id
_entity.type
_entity.pdbx_description
1 polymer ?
#
loop_
_entity_poly.entity_id
_entity_poly.type
_entity_poly.pdbx_seq_one_letter_code
_entity_poly.pdbx_strand_id
1 'polypeptide(L)'
;MRRAATKKAEGATEWGRRRLLGILVAAVVVAVLLLGGLGYAVYLAVAGIGEEASANTDVATGETDRSTVAQGAVHRDEVAAEPMLAVPESAAFPAATPSAKVPVIKVPAGTGVNGPAFVMTGFPHTPEGAIGQLAQIDLAVLQSMSLTTAAEVYNAWALPGGVRAEEWWITASVQAFLTSTGMGEVKDPSASVSLEPAAALVKGTDGPDWTTVCVLMKVTASYKQEGQIAFAHCERMQWVGGRWMVAPGAPPAPAPATWPGTQLAHEAGWRTWSTDDTTDPDHIEGDH
;
A
#
# COMPACT_ATOMS: atom_id res chain seq x y z
N MET A 1 91.81 -14.57 18.54
CA MET A 1 91.14 -15.84 18.93
C MET A 1 89.75 -15.53 19.45
N ARG A 2 88.79 -16.39 19.11
CA ARG A 2 87.35 -16.31 19.40
C ARG A 2 87.06 -16.25 20.91
N ARG A 3 86.07 -15.45 21.31
CA ARG A 3 84.93 -15.88 22.16
C ARG A 3 83.87 -14.76 22.24
N ALA A 4 82.75 -15.02 21.59
CA ALA A 4 81.47 -14.41 21.92
C ALA A 4 80.93 -15.05 23.20
N ALA A 5 80.22 -14.27 24.02
CA ALA A 5 79.25 -14.78 24.97
C ALA A 5 78.02 -13.87 24.94
N THR A 6 76.98 -14.35 24.24
CA THR A 6 75.60 -13.85 24.33
C THR A 6 74.84 -14.63 25.39
N LYS A 7 74.10 -13.91 26.24
CA LYS A 7 72.77 -14.20 26.84
C LYS A 7 72.59 -13.24 28.02
N LYS A 8 71.45 -12.57 28.21
CA LYS A 8 70.14 -13.18 28.42
C LYS A 8 69.02 -12.15 28.14
N ALA A 9 67.92 -12.62 27.57
CA ALA A 9 66.67 -11.89 27.44
C ALA A 9 65.86 -11.93 28.76
N GLU A 10 64.83 -11.08 28.79
CA GLU A 10 63.63 -11.04 29.66
C GLU A 10 63.62 -10.06 30.84
N GLY A 11 62.52 -9.30 30.84
CA GLY A 11 62.09 -8.36 31.85
C GLY A 11 60.98 -7.45 31.30
N ALA A 12 59.85 -8.05 30.92
CA ALA A 12 58.63 -7.31 30.64
C ALA A 12 58.31 -6.42 31.84
N THR A 13 58.18 -5.11 31.62
CA THR A 13 57.85 -4.13 32.67
C THR A 13 56.52 -4.49 33.31
N GLU A 14 56.58 -5.10 34.49
CA GLU A 14 55.44 -5.31 35.38
C GLU A 14 54.75 -3.96 35.62
N TRP A 15 53.46 -3.91 35.32
CA TRP A 15 52.66 -2.72 35.54
C TRP A 15 52.58 -2.45 37.05
N GLY A 16 53.15 -1.34 37.51
CA GLY A 16 53.22 -1.04 38.93
C GLY A 16 51.83 -1.09 39.59
N ARG A 17 51.76 -1.71 40.78
CA ARG A 17 50.55 -1.92 41.59
C ARG A 17 49.62 -0.71 41.68
N ARG A 18 50.17 0.52 41.67
CA ARG A 18 49.40 1.77 41.66
C ARG A 18 48.58 2.00 40.38
N ARG A 19 49.09 1.63 39.20
CA ARG A 19 48.34 1.74 37.94
C ARG A 19 47.25 0.69 37.81
N LEU A 20 47.51 -0.54 38.25
CA LEU A 20 46.50 -1.60 38.31
C LEU A 20 45.36 -1.21 39.27
N LEU A 21 45.68 -0.66 40.44
CA LEU A 21 44.67 -0.14 41.36
C LEU A 21 43.88 1.04 40.75
N GLY A 22 44.54 1.93 40.01
CA GLY A 22 43.85 3.03 39.32
C GLY A 22 42.84 2.56 38.27
N ILE A 23 43.21 1.57 37.45
CA ILE A 23 42.31 0.99 36.44
C ILE A 23 41.16 0.24 37.12
N LEU A 24 41.43 -0.50 38.19
CA LEU A 24 40.40 -1.24 38.92
C LEU A 24 39.36 -0.29 39.54
N VAL A 25 39.80 0.82 40.15
CA VAL A 25 38.90 1.83 40.69
C VAL A 25 38.05 2.47 39.59
N ALA A 26 38.65 2.81 38.45
CA ALA A 26 37.90 3.36 37.32
C ALA A 26 36.86 2.38 36.77
N ALA A 27 37.21 1.10 36.65
CA ALA A 27 36.30 0.05 36.21
C ALA A 27 35.12 -0.15 37.19
N VAL A 28 35.39 -0.11 38.49
CA VAL A 28 34.35 -0.19 39.54
C VAL A 28 33.41 1.02 39.46
N VAL A 29 33.93 2.23 39.28
CA VAL A 29 33.10 3.43 39.13
C VAL A 29 32.19 3.34 37.90
N VAL A 30 32.72 2.89 36.76
CA VAL A 30 31.91 2.70 35.54
C VAL A 30 30.84 1.64 35.76
N ALA A 31 31.17 0.52 36.41
CA ALA A 31 30.20 -0.53 36.72
C ALA A 31 29.08 -0.01 37.63
N VAL A 32 29.41 0.80 38.65
CA VAL A 32 28.42 1.40 39.55
C VAL A 32 27.52 2.39 38.81
N LEU A 33 28.08 3.21 37.90
CA LEU A 33 27.28 4.12 37.07
C LEU A 33 26.33 3.38 36.13
N LEU A 34 26.79 2.29 35.51
CA LEU A 34 25.95 1.46 34.64
C LEU A 34 24.83 0.78 35.43
N LEU A 35 25.12 0.26 36.62
CA LEU A 35 24.11 -0.34 37.49
C LEU A 35 23.12 0.70 38.02
N GLY A 36 23.58 1.90 38.36
CA GLY A 36 22.72 3.02 38.75
C GLY A 36 21.82 3.48 37.60
N GLY A 37 22.36 3.61 36.39
CA GLY A 37 21.60 3.95 35.19
C GLY A 37 20.57 2.88 34.83
N LEU A 38 20.93 1.60 34.92
CA LEU A 38 20.00 0.49 34.70
C LEU A 38 18.90 0.47 35.76
N GLY A 39 19.23 0.68 37.03
CA GLY A 39 18.25 0.78 38.11
C GLY A 39 17.31 1.97 37.93
N TYR A 40 17.81 3.11 37.46
CA TYR A 40 17.00 4.30 37.18
C TYR A 40 16.07 4.08 35.97
N ALA A 41 16.54 3.41 34.92
CA ALA A 41 15.71 3.03 33.77
C ALA A 41 14.59 2.07 34.15
N VAL A 42 14.90 1.05 34.98
CA VAL A 42 13.89 0.12 35.52
C VAL A 42 12.92 0.87 36.45
N TYR A 43 13.41 1.80 37.28
CA TYR A 43 12.55 2.63 38.12
C TYR A 43 11.59 3.49 37.29
N LEU A 44 12.06 4.15 36.23
CA LEU A 44 11.18 4.90 35.32
C LEU A 44 10.20 3.99 34.59
N ALA A 45 10.61 2.78 34.19
CA ALA A 45 9.73 1.82 33.56
C ALA A 45 8.64 1.31 34.51
N VAL A 46 8.91 1.16 35.81
CA VAL A 46 7.95 0.72 36.83
C VAL A 46 7.10 1.88 37.37
N ALA A 47 7.68 3.07 37.55
CA ALA A 47 6.97 4.26 37.99
C ALA A 47 6.10 4.88 36.87
N GLY A 48 6.46 4.64 35.61
CA GLY A 48 5.66 5.02 34.43
C GLY A 48 4.43 4.13 34.18
N ILE A 49 4.27 3.02 34.90
CA ILE A 49 3.08 2.14 34.84
C ILE A 49 1.94 2.68 35.74
N GLY A 50 2.06 3.91 36.26
CA GLY A 50 1.15 4.49 37.25
C GLY A 50 0.38 5.74 36.81
N GLU A 51 0.57 6.24 35.60
CA GLU A 51 -0.17 7.40 35.07
C GLU A 51 -0.89 7.02 33.76
N GLU A 52 -1.75 6.01 33.85
CA GLU A 52 -2.92 5.94 32.97
C GLU A 52 -3.92 7.01 33.45
N ALA A 53 -3.82 8.20 32.86
CA ALA A 53 -4.97 9.10 32.81
C ALA A 53 -6.07 8.36 32.03
N SER A 54 -7.13 7.99 32.76
CA SER A 54 -8.30 7.25 32.29
C SER A 54 -8.66 7.55 30.83
N ALA A 55 -8.32 6.62 29.95
CA ALA A 55 -9.00 6.51 28.67
C ALA A 55 -10.45 6.09 28.97
N ASN A 56 -11.37 7.05 28.86
CA ASN A 56 -12.77 6.70 28.62
C ASN A 56 -12.78 5.88 27.33
N THR A 57 -13.07 4.59 27.47
CA THR A 57 -13.45 3.71 26.36
C THR A 57 -14.79 4.20 25.83
N ASP A 58 -14.76 5.26 25.03
CA ASP A 58 -15.79 5.50 24.04
C ASP A 58 -15.32 4.86 22.73
N VAL A 59 -16.18 4.04 22.16
CA VAL A 59 -15.90 3.32 20.92
C VAL A 59 -15.88 4.35 19.80
N ALA A 60 -14.70 4.90 19.51
CA ALA A 60 -14.48 5.84 18.41
C ALA A 60 -13.81 5.11 17.23
N THR A 61 -14.51 5.20 16.10
CA THR A 61 -14.23 4.70 14.76
C THR A 61 -12.80 4.93 14.29
N GLY A 62 -12.22 3.93 13.61
CA GLY A 62 -10.87 3.98 13.05
C GLY A 62 -10.67 5.13 12.05
N GLU A 63 -10.00 6.17 12.52
CA GLU A 63 -9.33 7.18 11.72
C GLU A 63 -7.93 7.33 12.32
N THR A 64 -6.97 6.61 11.76
CA THR A 64 -5.59 6.55 12.25
C THR A 64 -4.83 7.82 11.90
N ASP A 65 -4.03 8.30 12.86
CA ASP A 65 -2.93 9.27 12.67
C ASP A 65 -2.07 8.85 11.47
N ARG A 66 -2.27 9.48 10.31
CA ARG A 66 -1.44 9.27 9.12
C ARG A 66 -0.19 10.14 9.27
N SER A 67 0.99 9.54 9.27
CA SER A 67 2.26 10.29 9.30
C SER A 67 2.33 11.23 8.09
N THR A 68 2.48 12.53 8.35
CA THR A 68 2.68 13.54 7.29
C THR A 68 4.13 13.58 6.81
N VAL A 69 5.06 12.91 7.51
CA VAL A 69 6.47 12.85 7.16
C VAL A 69 6.70 11.67 6.23
N ALA A 70 7.19 11.96 5.02
CA ALA A 70 7.60 10.94 4.06
C ALA A 70 8.95 10.31 4.46
N GLN A 71 8.97 8.99 4.50
CA GLN A 71 10.11 8.11 4.80
C GLN A 71 10.89 7.73 3.53
N GLY A 72 10.27 7.84 2.34
CA GLY A 72 10.94 7.74 1.05
C GLY A 72 10.84 6.37 0.37
N ALA A 73 11.56 6.22 -0.74
CA ALA A 73 11.36 5.13 -1.71
C ALA A 73 11.44 3.72 -1.11
N VAL A 74 12.41 3.45 -0.23
CA VAL A 74 12.58 2.14 0.41
C VAL A 74 11.33 1.76 1.22
N HIS A 75 10.81 2.69 2.03
CA HIS A 75 9.60 2.45 2.80
C HIS A 75 8.38 2.23 1.89
N ARG A 76 8.25 3.03 0.83
CA ARG A 76 7.19 2.86 -0.16
C ARG A 76 7.24 1.47 -0.81
N ASP A 77 8.43 0.98 -1.15
CA ASP A 77 8.62 -0.35 -1.72
C ASP A 77 8.21 -1.45 -0.73
N GLU A 78 8.54 -1.31 0.56
CA GLU A 78 8.08 -2.21 1.62
C GLU A 78 6.55 -2.23 1.72
N VAL A 79 5.90 -1.06 1.78
CA VAL A 79 4.43 -0.93 1.84
C VAL A 79 3.77 -1.58 0.63
N ALA A 80 4.27 -1.35 -0.59
CA ALA A 80 3.66 -1.96 -1.77
C ALA A 80 3.93 -3.46 -1.86
N ALA A 81 5.09 -3.94 -1.39
CA ALA A 81 5.44 -5.36 -1.43
C ALA A 81 4.77 -6.19 -0.31
N GLU A 82 4.19 -5.56 0.71
CA GLU A 82 3.56 -6.28 1.83
C GLU A 82 2.51 -7.29 1.32
N PRO A 83 2.63 -8.59 1.65
CA PRO A 83 1.68 -9.59 1.16
C PRO A 83 0.26 -9.31 1.63
N MET A 84 -0.72 -9.52 0.73
CA MET A 84 -2.14 -9.47 1.08
C MET A 84 -2.67 -10.89 1.34
N LEU A 85 -3.90 -10.99 1.87
CA LEU A 85 -4.54 -12.26 2.13
C LEU A 85 -4.57 -13.13 0.86
N ALA A 86 -4.03 -14.34 0.91
CA ALA A 86 -4.13 -15.29 -0.19
C ALA A 86 -5.54 -15.89 -0.22
N VAL A 87 -6.19 -15.87 -1.39
CA VAL A 87 -7.55 -16.39 -1.59
C VAL A 87 -7.58 -17.38 -2.75
N PRO A 88 -8.48 -18.40 -2.73
CA PRO A 88 -8.61 -19.31 -3.86
C PRO A 88 -9.18 -18.57 -5.08
N GLU A 89 -8.81 -18.98 -6.29
CA GLU A 89 -9.33 -18.38 -7.55
C GLU A 89 -10.87 -18.40 -7.61
N SER A 90 -11.49 -19.44 -7.02
CA SER A 90 -12.94 -19.55 -6.96
C SER A 90 -13.63 -18.43 -6.16
N ALA A 91 -12.88 -17.72 -5.31
CA ALA A 91 -13.39 -16.59 -4.54
C ALA A 91 -13.78 -15.40 -5.41
N ALA A 92 -13.24 -15.29 -6.63
CA ALA A 92 -13.56 -14.19 -7.54
C ALA A 92 -14.95 -14.33 -8.19
N PHE A 93 -15.61 -15.49 -8.11
CA PHE A 93 -16.90 -15.72 -8.76
C PHE A 93 -18.08 -15.33 -7.86
N PRO A 94 -19.27 -15.04 -8.46
CA PRO A 94 -20.48 -14.75 -7.72
C PRO A 94 -20.75 -15.68 -6.54
N ALA A 95 -20.91 -15.08 -5.36
CA ALA A 95 -21.18 -15.79 -4.11
C ALA A 95 -22.21 -15.03 -3.26
N ALA A 96 -22.85 -15.75 -2.33
CA ALA A 96 -23.85 -15.16 -1.44
C ALA A 96 -23.23 -14.08 -0.54
N THR A 97 -23.86 -12.91 -0.53
CA THR A 97 -23.46 -11.76 0.26
C THR A 97 -24.17 -11.79 1.63
N PRO A 98 -23.46 -11.94 2.75
CA PRO A 98 -24.08 -11.90 4.08
C PRO A 98 -24.78 -10.55 4.34
N SER A 99 -25.85 -10.55 5.12
CA SER A 99 -26.56 -9.32 5.52
C SER A 99 -25.83 -8.49 6.59
N ALA A 100 -24.54 -8.76 6.83
CA ALA A 100 -23.76 -8.06 7.85
C ALA A 100 -23.45 -6.62 7.42
N LYS A 101 -23.37 -5.69 8.38
CA LYS A 101 -22.86 -4.35 8.12
C LYS A 101 -21.35 -4.44 7.83
N VAL A 102 -20.98 -4.25 6.57
CA VAL A 102 -19.58 -4.21 6.13
C VAL A 102 -19.06 -2.77 6.26
N PRO A 103 -17.80 -2.55 6.65
CA PRO A 103 -17.17 -1.24 6.60
C PRO A 103 -17.29 -0.60 5.22
N VAL A 104 -17.60 0.69 5.18
CA VAL A 104 -17.74 1.48 3.95
C VAL A 104 -16.51 2.36 3.78
N ILE A 105 -16.11 2.62 2.53
CA ILE A 105 -15.17 3.67 2.15
C ILE A 105 -15.88 4.66 1.23
N LYS A 106 -15.82 5.94 1.59
CA LYS A 106 -16.35 7.04 0.79
C LYS A 106 -15.30 7.46 -0.21
N VAL A 107 -15.60 7.28 -1.49
CA VAL A 107 -14.72 7.67 -2.59
C VAL A 107 -15.25 8.95 -3.22
N PRO A 108 -14.46 10.03 -3.25
CA PRO A 108 -14.85 11.28 -3.89
C PRO A 108 -15.28 11.07 -5.34
N ALA A 109 -16.32 11.80 -5.76
CA ALA A 109 -16.64 11.93 -7.17
C ALA A 109 -15.50 12.67 -7.90
N GLY A 110 -15.18 12.24 -9.12
CA GLY A 110 -14.31 13.02 -10.00
C GLY A 110 -15.05 14.26 -10.51
N THR A 111 -14.32 15.25 -11.02
CA THR A 111 -14.91 16.49 -11.55
C THR A 111 -15.68 16.31 -12.87
N GLY A 112 -15.81 15.09 -13.36
CA GLY A 112 -16.36 14.79 -14.69
C GLY A 112 -15.46 15.19 -15.87
N VAL A 113 -14.35 15.90 -15.64
CA VAL A 113 -13.41 16.31 -16.68
C VAL A 113 -12.47 15.16 -17.02
N ASN A 114 -12.53 14.72 -18.28
CA ASN A 114 -11.63 13.71 -18.84
C ASN A 114 -10.25 14.32 -19.16
N GLY A 115 -9.22 13.65 -18.65
CA GLY A 115 -7.82 13.95 -18.93
C GLY A 115 -7.28 13.11 -20.10
N PRO A 116 -5.95 12.97 -20.19
CA PRO A 116 -5.30 12.12 -21.20
C PRO A 116 -5.88 10.71 -21.23
N ALA A 117 -5.97 10.14 -22.44
CA ALA A 117 -6.55 8.81 -22.68
C ALA A 117 -8.00 8.65 -22.15
N PHE A 118 -8.76 9.75 -22.06
CA PHE A 118 -10.16 9.78 -21.61
C PHE A 118 -10.40 9.27 -20.18
N VAL A 119 -9.37 9.28 -19.34
CA VAL A 119 -9.49 8.94 -17.92
C VAL A 119 -10.02 10.16 -17.16
N MET A 120 -11.10 10.00 -16.41
CA MET A 120 -11.66 11.07 -15.57
C MET A 120 -10.67 11.52 -14.50
N THR A 121 -10.67 12.83 -14.20
CA THR A 121 -9.70 13.49 -13.31
C THR A 121 -10.37 14.39 -12.27
N GLY A 122 -9.55 15.04 -11.44
CA GLY A 122 -10.00 16.03 -10.46
C GLY A 122 -10.29 15.47 -9.08
N PHE A 123 -9.82 14.25 -8.80
CA PHE A 123 -9.87 13.68 -7.46
C PHE A 123 -8.98 14.46 -6.48
N PRO A 124 -9.41 14.64 -5.22
CA PRO A 124 -8.68 15.44 -4.24
C PRO A 124 -7.35 14.80 -3.83
N HIS A 125 -6.47 15.61 -3.23
CA HIS A 125 -5.18 15.15 -2.67
C HIS A 125 -5.37 14.38 -1.36
N THR A 126 -6.03 13.23 -1.45
CA THR A 126 -6.26 12.28 -0.35
C THR A 126 -6.09 10.84 -0.86
N PRO A 127 -5.83 9.86 0.02
CA PRO A 127 -5.80 8.45 -0.38
C PRO A 127 -7.10 7.98 -1.05
N GLU A 128 -8.25 8.48 -0.61
CA GLU A 128 -9.55 8.18 -1.22
C GLU A 128 -9.67 8.80 -2.61
N GLY A 129 -9.08 9.98 -2.84
CA GLY A 129 -8.92 10.54 -4.18
C GLY A 129 -8.01 9.69 -5.08
N ALA A 130 -6.96 9.09 -4.52
CA ALA A 130 -6.11 8.15 -5.25
C ALA A 130 -6.86 6.88 -5.66
N ILE A 131 -7.74 6.35 -4.79
CA ILE A 131 -8.66 5.25 -5.11
C ILE A 131 -9.56 5.63 -6.28
N GLY A 132 -10.17 6.82 -6.24
CA GLY A 132 -11.02 7.32 -7.33
C GLY A 132 -10.26 7.41 -8.66
N GLN A 133 -9.03 7.94 -8.63
CA GLN A 133 -8.20 8.04 -9.83
C GLN A 133 -7.80 6.66 -10.38
N LEU A 134 -7.40 5.72 -9.51
CA LEU A 134 -7.06 4.35 -9.91
C LEU A 134 -8.27 3.64 -10.54
N ALA A 135 -9.45 3.77 -9.94
CA ALA A 135 -10.68 3.19 -10.47
C ALA A 135 -10.97 3.67 -11.90
N GLN A 136 -10.74 4.96 -12.19
CA GLN A 136 -10.94 5.52 -13.53
C GLN A 136 -9.87 5.06 -14.55
N ILE A 137 -8.64 4.85 -14.10
CA ILE A 137 -7.58 4.24 -14.93
C ILE A 137 -7.98 2.81 -15.30
N ASP A 138 -8.38 2.00 -14.31
CA ASP A 138 -8.84 0.63 -14.49
C ASP A 138 -10.06 0.55 -15.42
N LEU A 139 -11.04 1.45 -15.24
CA LEU A 139 -12.23 1.54 -16.09
C LEU A 139 -11.86 1.79 -17.55
N ALA A 140 -11.03 2.80 -17.83
CA ALA A 140 -10.63 3.14 -19.20
C ALA A 140 -9.94 1.96 -19.91
N VAL A 141 -9.07 1.23 -19.20
CA VAL A 141 -8.35 0.09 -19.78
C VAL A 141 -9.25 -1.12 -19.93
N LEU A 142 -9.89 -1.56 -18.85
CA LEU A 142 -10.62 -2.83 -18.82
C LEU A 142 -11.94 -2.79 -19.60
N GLN A 143 -12.62 -1.64 -19.71
CA GLN A 143 -13.81 -1.53 -20.58
C GLN A 143 -13.43 -1.63 -22.07
N SER A 144 -12.25 -1.09 -22.43
CA SER A 144 -11.77 -1.15 -23.82
C SER A 144 -11.36 -2.57 -24.23
N MET A 145 -10.82 -3.37 -23.30
CA MET A 145 -10.11 -4.63 -23.56
C MET A 145 -9.26 -4.55 -24.83
N SER A 146 -8.38 -3.55 -24.88
CA SER A 146 -7.51 -3.22 -26.01
C SER A 146 -6.08 -3.09 -25.51
N LEU A 147 -5.14 -3.86 -26.09
CA LEU A 147 -3.73 -3.77 -25.72
C LEU A 147 -3.13 -2.39 -26.05
N THR A 148 -3.57 -1.79 -27.16
CA THR A 148 -3.17 -0.43 -27.55
C THR A 148 -3.66 0.60 -26.54
N THR A 149 -4.93 0.50 -26.12
CA THR A 149 -5.51 1.44 -25.14
C THR A 149 -4.86 1.27 -23.77
N ALA A 150 -4.56 0.03 -23.36
CA ALA A 150 -3.80 -0.23 -22.13
C ALA A 150 -2.44 0.48 -22.15
N ALA A 151 -1.70 0.38 -23.25
CA ALA A 151 -0.42 1.05 -23.41
C ALA A 151 -0.54 2.58 -23.43
N GLU A 152 -1.53 3.13 -24.13
CA GLU A 152 -1.79 4.58 -24.18
C GLU A 152 -2.13 5.14 -22.80
N VAL A 153 -3.02 4.48 -22.06
CA VAL A 153 -3.38 4.88 -20.69
C VAL A 153 -2.15 4.80 -19.79
N TYR A 154 -1.41 3.68 -19.78
CA TYR A 154 -0.23 3.54 -18.94
C TYR A 154 0.80 4.64 -19.21
N ASN A 155 1.13 4.89 -20.48
CA ASN A 155 2.11 5.92 -20.85
C ASN A 155 1.66 7.35 -20.47
N ALA A 156 0.34 7.60 -20.40
CA ALA A 156 -0.20 8.91 -20.02
C ALA A 156 -0.34 9.11 -18.51
N TRP A 157 -0.40 8.03 -17.74
CA TRP A 157 -0.75 8.03 -16.31
C TRP A 157 0.33 7.48 -15.38
N ALA A 158 1.36 6.83 -15.91
CA ALA A 158 2.49 6.34 -15.13
C ALA A 158 3.68 7.30 -15.16
N LEU A 159 4.28 7.48 -13.98
CA LEU A 159 5.52 8.20 -13.83
C LEU A 159 6.72 7.32 -14.28
N PRO A 160 7.79 7.93 -14.80
CA PRO A 160 9.00 7.19 -15.14
C PRO A 160 9.60 6.46 -13.93
N GLY A 161 10.09 5.23 -14.16
CA GLY A 161 10.73 4.39 -13.12
C GLY A 161 9.85 3.26 -12.59
N GLY A 162 8.69 3.01 -13.21
CA GLY A 162 7.91 1.77 -13.04
C GLY A 162 8.29 0.69 -14.06
N VAL A 163 7.41 -0.31 -14.18
CA VAL A 163 7.49 -1.34 -15.24
C VAL A 163 7.17 -0.75 -16.62
N ARG A 164 7.37 -1.55 -17.67
CA ARG A 164 6.88 -1.19 -19.00
C ARG A 164 5.37 -1.43 -19.10
N ALA A 165 4.70 -0.73 -20.01
CA ALA A 165 3.27 -0.90 -20.26
C ALA A 165 2.88 -2.36 -20.55
N GLU A 166 3.75 -3.13 -21.21
CA GLU A 166 3.50 -4.54 -21.55
C GLU A 166 3.61 -5.48 -20.32
N GLU A 167 4.34 -5.06 -19.29
CA GLU A 167 4.55 -5.79 -18.04
C GLU A 167 3.59 -5.35 -16.93
N TRP A 168 2.76 -4.33 -17.21
CA TRP A 168 1.78 -3.83 -16.25
C TRP A 168 0.65 -4.84 -16.03
N TRP A 169 0.23 -4.98 -14.76
CA TRP A 169 -0.75 -5.96 -14.33
C TRP A 169 -2.07 -5.90 -15.11
N ILE A 170 -2.59 -4.69 -15.37
CA ILE A 170 -3.83 -4.54 -16.13
C ILE A 170 -3.64 -4.96 -17.59
N THR A 171 -2.51 -4.63 -18.21
CA THR A 171 -2.20 -5.07 -19.58
C THR A 171 -2.15 -6.59 -19.67
N ALA A 172 -1.52 -7.26 -18.71
CA ALA A 172 -1.50 -8.72 -18.63
C ALA A 172 -2.93 -9.31 -18.47
N SER A 173 -3.78 -8.63 -17.71
CA SER A 173 -5.18 -9.04 -17.51
C SER A 173 -6.01 -8.90 -18.79
N VAL A 174 -5.82 -7.81 -19.55
CA VAL A 174 -6.44 -7.63 -20.88
C VAL A 174 -5.96 -8.73 -21.84
N GLN A 175 -4.66 -9.01 -21.87
CA GLN A 175 -4.10 -10.06 -22.72
C GLN A 175 -4.69 -11.44 -22.38
N ALA A 176 -4.81 -11.77 -21.10
CA ALA A 176 -5.39 -13.03 -20.65
C ALA A 176 -6.85 -13.17 -21.10
N PHE A 177 -7.66 -12.12 -20.94
CA PHE A 177 -9.05 -12.10 -21.41
C PHE A 177 -9.14 -12.33 -22.93
N LEU A 178 -8.40 -11.57 -23.72
CA LEU A 178 -8.41 -11.66 -25.18
C LEU A 178 -7.95 -13.05 -25.66
N THR A 179 -6.90 -13.59 -25.03
CA THR A 179 -6.38 -14.92 -25.35
C THR A 179 -7.40 -16.02 -25.03
N SER A 180 -8.03 -15.97 -23.84
CA SER A 180 -9.02 -16.98 -23.42
C SER A 180 -10.28 -17.02 -24.31
N THR A 181 -10.61 -15.91 -24.94
CA THR A 181 -11.77 -15.77 -25.83
C THR A 181 -11.42 -15.98 -27.31
N GLY A 182 -10.12 -16.16 -27.62
CA GLY A 182 -9.62 -16.30 -28.99
C GLY A 182 -9.76 -15.01 -29.82
N MET A 183 -9.80 -13.85 -29.14
CA MET A 183 -9.83 -12.54 -29.78
C MET A 183 -8.41 -12.09 -30.17
N GLY A 184 -8.33 -11.07 -31.03
CA GLY A 184 -7.07 -10.42 -31.38
C GLY A 184 -6.59 -9.49 -30.26
N GLU A 185 -5.95 -8.38 -30.63
CA GLU A 185 -5.39 -7.40 -29.68
C GLU A 185 -6.46 -6.45 -29.07
N VAL A 186 -7.71 -6.59 -29.50
CA VAL A 186 -8.88 -5.82 -29.03
C VAL A 186 -10.10 -6.72 -29.00
N LYS A 187 -11.02 -6.45 -28.06
CA LYS A 187 -12.28 -7.20 -27.97
C LYS A 187 -13.10 -7.12 -29.25
N ASP A 188 -13.78 -8.20 -29.58
CA ASP A 188 -14.74 -8.26 -30.68
C ASP A 188 -15.85 -7.19 -30.48
N PRO A 189 -16.32 -6.49 -31.54
CA PRO A 189 -17.40 -5.52 -31.42
C PRO A 189 -18.71 -6.08 -30.86
N SER A 190 -18.95 -7.40 -30.99
CA SER A 190 -20.09 -8.10 -30.38
C SER A 190 -19.90 -8.40 -28.90
N ALA A 191 -18.70 -8.22 -28.36
CA ALA A 191 -18.41 -8.41 -26.95
C ALA A 191 -18.65 -7.12 -26.15
N SER A 192 -19.29 -7.25 -25.00
CA SER A 192 -19.40 -6.17 -24.02
C SER A 192 -18.58 -6.49 -22.77
N VAL A 193 -18.01 -5.45 -22.19
CA VAL A 193 -17.37 -5.51 -20.87
C VAL A 193 -17.81 -4.27 -20.11
N SER A 194 -18.43 -4.46 -18.95
CA SER A 194 -18.76 -3.41 -18.00
C SER A 194 -18.09 -3.68 -16.67
N LEU A 195 -17.78 -2.60 -15.96
CA LEU A 195 -17.11 -2.63 -14.67
C LEU A 195 -17.85 -1.74 -13.69
N GLU A 196 -18.04 -2.23 -12.47
CA GLU A 196 -18.63 -1.51 -11.35
C GLU A 196 -17.64 -1.53 -10.17
N PRO A 197 -17.12 -0.36 -9.74
CA PRO A 197 -16.38 -0.27 -8.48
C PRO A 197 -17.25 -0.73 -7.31
N ALA A 198 -16.80 -1.75 -6.59
CA ALA A 198 -17.60 -2.40 -5.56
C ALA A 198 -16.98 -2.33 -4.16
N ALA A 199 -15.65 -2.31 -4.09
CA ALA A 199 -14.93 -2.07 -2.84
C ALA A 199 -13.56 -1.44 -3.11
N ALA A 200 -12.96 -0.88 -2.07
CA ALA A 200 -11.60 -0.37 -2.12
C ALA A 200 -10.93 -0.48 -0.75
N LEU A 201 -9.61 -0.33 -0.73
CA LEU A 201 -8.82 -0.20 0.48
C LEU A 201 -7.58 0.65 0.24
N VAL A 202 -7.10 1.29 1.30
CA VAL A 202 -5.79 1.93 1.36
C VAL A 202 -4.86 0.95 2.05
N LYS A 203 -3.84 0.47 1.35
CA LYS A 203 -2.88 -0.48 1.89
C LYS A 203 -1.87 0.21 2.81
N GLY A 204 -1.44 1.40 2.42
CA GLY A 204 -0.56 2.23 3.24
C GLY A 204 -0.18 3.53 2.54
N THR A 205 0.32 4.49 3.31
CA THR A 205 0.68 5.84 2.86
C THR A 205 2.11 6.18 3.26
N ASP A 206 2.77 7.07 2.53
CA ASP A 206 4.09 7.61 2.88
C ASP A 206 4.10 9.13 2.68
N GLY A 207 3.69 9.85 3.73
CA GLY A 207 3.33 11.28 3.63
C GLY A 207 2.04 11.50 2.83
N PRO A 208 1.71 12.76 2.51
CA PRO A 208 0.48 13.10 1.80
C PRO A 208 0.54 12.75 0.30
N ASP A 209 1.72 12.83 -0.31
CA ASP A 209 1.87 12.74 -1.77
C ASP A 209 2.00 11.31 -2.30
N TRP A 210 1.94 10.27 -1.45
CA TRP A 210 2.11 8.88 -1.89
C TRP A 210 1.26 7.91 -1.10
N THR A 211 0.65 6.96 -1.81
CA THR A 211 -0.16 5.89 -1.22
C THR A 211 -0.15 4.63 -2.09
N THR A 212 -0.27 3.45 -1.49
CA THR A 212 -0.68 2.24 -2.21
C THR A 212 -2.16 1.99 -1.93
N VAL A 213 -2.96 1.94 -2.98
CA VAL A 213 -4.40 1.76 -2.90
C VAL A 213 -4.82 0.60 -3.77
N CYS A 214 -5.94 -0.03 -3.41
CA CYS A 214 -6.49 -1.13 -4.18
C CYS A 214 -7.97 -0.92 -4.46
N VAL A 215 -8.41 -1.35 -5.63
CA VAL A 215 -9.79 -1.34 -6.07
C VAL A 215 -10.25 -2.77 -6.36
N LEU A 216 -11.52 -3.03 -6.06
CA LEU A 216 -12.23 -4.26 -6.36
C LEU A 216 -13.44 -3.93 -7.22
N MET A 217 -13.46 -4.48 -8.42
CA MET A 217 -14.46 -4.26 -9.45
C MET A 217 -15.31 -5.52 -9.63
N LYS A 218 -16.63 -5.37 -9.81
CA LYS A 218 -17.43 -6.40 -10.47
C LYS A 218 -17.28 -6.19 -11.97
N VAL A 219 -16.78 -7.21 -12.66
CA VAL A 219 -16.67 -7.22 -14.11
C VAL A 219 -17.79 -8.08 -14.66
N THR A 220 -18.61 -7.52 -15.53
CA THR A 220 -19.59 -8.27 -16.32
C THR A 220 -19.11 -8.26 -17.75
N ALA A 221 -18.85 -9.44 -18.30
CA ALA A 221 -18.45 -9.60 -19.69
C ALA A 221 -19.46 -10.47 -20.43
N SER A 222 -19.81 -10.08 -21.65
CA SER A 222 -20.63 -10.91 -22.53
C SER A 222 -19.91 -11.16 -23.84
N TYR A 223 -19.77 -12.43 -24.19
CA TYR A 223 -19.34 -12.89 -25.51
C TYR A 223 -19.85 -14.31 -25.73
N LYS A 224 -20.90 -14.47 -26.52
CA LYS A 224 -21.72 -15.71 -26.67
C LYS A 224 -22.50 -16.12 -25.41
N GLN A 225 -21.91 -15.91 -24.23
CA GLN A 225 -22.53 -16.06 -22.91
C GLN A 225 -22.11 -14.89 -22.04
N GLU A 226 -22.93 -14.57 -21.04
CA GLU A 226 -22.60 -13.60 -19.99
C GLU A 226 -21.92 -14.29 -18.82
N GLY A 227 -20.89 -13.66 -18.28
CA GLY A 227 -20.20 -14.07 -17.07
C GLY A 227 -19.86 -12.88 -16.19
N GLN A 228 -19.72 -13.17 -14.89
CA GLN A 228 -19.30 -12.18 -13.90
C GLN A 228 -18.10 -12.69 -13.12
N ILE A 229 -17.17 -11.78 -12.84
CA ILE A 229 -15.98 -12.05 -12.03
C ILE A 229 -15.57 -10.80 -11.27
N ALA A 230 -15.04 -10.97 -10.07
CA ALA A 230 -14.40 -9.91 -9.33
C ALA A 230 -12.97 -9.71 -9.83
N PHE A 231 -12.62 -8.49 -10.19
CA PHE A 231 -11.26 -8.09 -10.54
C PHE A 231 -10.70 -7.19 -9.45
N ALA A 232 -9.51 -7.51 -8.96
CA ALA A 232 -8.84 -6.74 -7.93
C ALA A 232 -7.49 -6.23 -8.45
N HIS A 233 -7.18 -4.98 -8.14
CA HIS A 233 -5.93 -4.34 -8.55
C HIS A 233 -5.44 -3.40 -7.45
N CYS A 234 -4.17 -3.55 -7.08
CA CYS A 234 -3.46 -2.60 -6.23
C CYS A 234 -2.47 -1.82 -7.07
N GLU A 235 -2.36 -0.52 -6.84
CA GLU A 235 -1.40 0.32 -7.53
C GLU A 235 -0.77 1.34 -6.56
N ARG A 236 0.49 1.68 -6.84
CA ARG A 236 1.19 2.78 -6.15
C ARG A 236 0.74 4.07 -6.80
N MET A 237 0.25 5.02 -6.02
CA MET A 237 -0.23 6.31 -6.50
C MET A 237 0.60 7.44 -5.90
N GLN A 238 0.98 8.41 -6.73
CA GLN A 238 1.73 9.59 -6.33
C GLN A 238 1.02 10.86 -6.79
N TRP A 239 0.89 11.82 -5.90
CA TRP A 239 0.38 13.14 -6.20
C TRP A 239 1.45 13.97 -6.89
N VAL A 240 1.17 14.46 -8.09
CA VAL A 240 2.09 15.28 -8.87
C VAL A 240 1.31 16.16 -9.84
N GLY A 241 1.68 17.44 -9.93
CA GLY A 241 1.06 18.36 -10.89
C GLY A 241 -0.45 18.52 -10.70
N GLY A 242 -0.96 18.37 -9.48
CA GLY A 242 -2.38 18.54 -9.17
C GLY A 242 -3.27 17.32 -9.44
N ARG A 243 -2.69 16.13 -9.63
CA ARG A 243 -3.44 14.88 -9.81
C ARG A 243 -2.69 13.67 -9.27
N TRP A 244 -3.41 12.59 -9.03
CA TRP A 244 -2.83 11.27 -8.76
C TRP A 244 -2.36 10.60 -10.05
N MET A 245 -1.18 9.99 -10.01
CA MET A 245 -0.56 9.24 -11.11
C MET A 245 0.00 7.92 -10.59
N VAL A 246 0.15 6.92 -11.46
CA VAL A 246 0.84 5.67 -11.09
C VAL A 246 2.30 6.00 -10.77
N ALA A 247 2.73 5.64 -9.57
CA ALA A 247 4.02 6.01 -9.01
C ALA A 247 5.13 5.09 -9.54
N PRO A 248 6.40 5.54 -9.50
CA PRO A 248 7.54 4.69 -9.82
C PRO A 248 7.71 3.52 -8.83
N GLY A 249 8.45 2.50 -9.26
CA GLY A 249 8.83 1.34 -8.44
C GLY A 249 8.25 0.02 -8.96
N ALA A 250 8.50 -1.05 -8.20
CA ALA A 250 7.94 -2.36 -8.48
C ALA A 250 6.42 -2.37 -8.27
N PRO A 251 5.65 -3.18 -9.04
CA PRO A 251 4.22 -3.33 -8.82
C PRO A 251 3.91 -3.82 -7.40
N PRO A 252 2.78 -3.40 -6.79
CA PRO A 252 2.36 -3.92 -5.50
C PRO A 252 2.13 -5.43 -5.50
N ALA A 253 2.16 -6.03 -4.31
CA ALA A 253 1.67 -7.38 -4.10
C ALA A 253 0.23 -7.53 -4.65
N PRO A 254 -0.11 -8.64 -5.33
CA PRO A 254 -1.41 -8.82 -5.95
C PRO A 254 -2.56 -8.67 -4.96
N ALA A 255 -3.59 -7.95 -5.39
CA ALA A 255 -4.81 -7.76 -4.61
C ALA A 255 -5.64 -9.07 -4.54
N PRO A 256 -6.26 -9.38 -3.40
CA PRO A 256 -7.13 -10.55 -3.27
C PRO A 256 -8.43 -10.35 -4.05
N ALA A 257 -8.57 -11.07 -5.17
CA ALA A 257 -9.81 -11.10 -5.95
C ALA A 257 -10.89 -11.94 -5.23
N THR A 258 -11.74 -11.26 -4.47
CA THR A 258 -12.87 -11.85 -3.73
C THR A 258 -14.19 -11.27 -4.21
N TRP A 259 -15.26 -12.05 -4.23
CA TRP A 259 -16.58 -11.53 -4.60
C TRP A 259 -17.02 -10.42 -3.63
N PRO A 260 -17.41 -9.24 -4.13
CA PRO A 260 -17.73 -8.11 -3.27
C PRO A 260 -18.83 -8.37 -2.25
N GLY A 261 -18.63 -7.87 -1.04
CA GLY A 261 -19.56 -7.99 0.09
C GLY A 261 -19.58 -9.36 0.77
N THR A 262 -18.81 -10.35 0.30
CA THR A 262 -18.65 -11.61 1.03
C THR A 262 -17.87 -11.43 2.33
N GLN A 263 -18.02 -12.38 3.26
CA GLN A 263 -17.22 -12.40 4.49
C GLN A 263 -15.72 -12.49 4.18
N LEU A 264 -15.32 -13.27 3.18
CA LEU A 264 -13.92 -13.38 2.75
C LEU A 264 -13.41 -12.04 2.19
N ALA A 265 -14.24 -11.27 1.48
CA ALA A 265 -13.85 -9.94 1.04
C ALA A 265 -13.58 -9.00 2.23
N HIS A 266 -14.42 -9.07 3.26
CA HIS A 266 -14.20 -8.32 4.50
C HIS A 266 -12.92 -8.74 5.23
N GLU A 267 -12.66 -10.05 5.34
CA GLU A 267 -11.42 -10.59 5.92
C GLU A 267 -10.16 -10.20 5.12
N ALA A 268 -10.31 -10.03 3.81
CA ALA A 268 -9.26 -9.51 2.93
C ALA A 268 -9.04 -7.98 3.07
N GLY A 269 -9.82 -7.29 3.92
CA GLY A 269 -9.70 -5.86 4.19
C GLY A 269 -10.49 -4.96 3.25
N TRP A 270 -11.31 -5.51 2.34
CA TRP A 270 -12.12 -4.71 1.43
C TRP A 270 -13.21 -3.93 2.18
N ARG A 271 -13.32 -2.64 1.89
CA ARG A 271 -14.38 -1.76 2.37
C ARG A 271 -15.34 -1.47 1.23
N THR A 272 -16.64 -1.63 1.45
CA THR A 272 -17.68 -1.41 0.45
C THR A 272 -17.57 0.00 -0.11
N TRP A 273 -17.57 0.11 -1.44
CA TRP A 273 -17.52 1.38 -2.13
C TRP A 273 -18.80 2.18 -1.91
N SER A 274 -18.66 3.47 -1.60
CA SER A 274 -19.73 4.46 -1.67
C SER A 274 -19.17 5.70 -2.35
N THR A 275 -19.88 6.21 -3.36
CA THR A 275 -19.52 7.51 -3.94
C THR A 275 -19.86 8.61 -2.94
N ASP A 276 -18.98 9.60 -2.81
CA ASP A 276 -19.21 10.81 -2.05
C ASP A 276 -19.49 11.99 -3.00
N ASP A 277 -20.78 12.19 -3.27
CA ASP A 277 -21.24 13.22 -4.20
C ASP A 277 -21.08 14.64 -3.63
N THR A 278 -20.74 14.80 -2.36
CA THR A 278 -20.50 16.14 -1.76
C THR A 278 -19.24 16.82 -2.29
N THR A 279 -18.41 16.06 -3.01
CA THR A 279 -17.19 16.54 -3.67
C THR A 279 -17.40 16.87 -5.15
N ASP A 280 -18.60 16.62 -5.69
CA ASP A 280 -18.97 17.05 -7.03
C ASP A 280 -19.10 18.59 -7.06
N PRO A 281 -18.39 19.32 -7.95
CA PRO A 281 -18.55 20.77 -8.07
C PRO A 281 -19.98 21.22 -8.39
N ASP A 282 -20.83 20.32 -8.91
CA ASP A 282 -22.24 20.58 -9.20
C ASP A 282 -23.20 20.09 -8.09
N HIS A 283 -22.67 19.62 -6.94
CA HIS A 283 -23.49 19.19 -5.81
C HIS A 283 -24.33 20.34 -5.24
N ILE A 284 -25.66 20.23 -5.35
CA ILE A 284 -26.62 21.09 -4.63
C ILE A 284 -27.10 20.31 -3.42
N GLU A 285 -26.71 20.77 -2.23
CA GLU A 285 -27.13 20.19 -0.96
C GLU A 285 -28.65 20.38 -0.77
N GLY A 286 -29.45 19.32 -0.90
CA GLY A 286 -30.86 19.37 -0.49
C GLY A 286 -31.93 18.58 -1.26
N ASP A 287 -31.63 17.52 -2.01
CA ASP A 287 -32.69 16.64 -2.56
C ASP A 287 -32.54 15.20 -2.02
N HIS A 288 -33.33 14.89 -0.99
CA HIS A 288 -33.60 13.55 -0.47
C HIS A 288 -35.10 13.27 -0.53
#